data_AF-A0A1Q3E2Y2-F1
#
_entry.id   AF-A0A1Q3E2Y2-F1
#
_cell.length_a   1.000
_cell.length_b   1.000
_cell.length_c   1.000
_cell.angle_alpha   90.00
_cell.angle_beta   90.00
_cell.angle_gamma   90.00
#
_symmetry.space_group_name_H-M   'P 1'
#
loop_
_entity.id
_entity.type
_entity.pdbx_description
1 polymer ?
#
loop_
_entity_poly.entity_id
_entity_poly.type
_entity_poly.pdbx_seq_one_letter_code
_entity_poly.pdbx_strand_id
1 'polypeptide(L)'
;MPSVNGNGAAAAWVGIDGDTFATAILQAGVFFSVTDETVEYGAWYEWWPNYATDIDTDDFPVSAGDVITVNIDASSNSEGIVTLTNESAGKSFVINLTSPTKLSYLGGQNAEWIIEDYTQNGGLVPLANWGTVTFVNASASTSANNTLGLEDATIFDIEQYNDIMTFVTIDSDSSVSISYA
;
A
#
# COMPACT_ATOMS: atom_id res chain seq x y z
N MET A 1 -9.37 -6.94 3.24
CA MET A 1 -8.76 -7.85 2.25
C MET A 1 -9.81 -8.35 1.26
N PRO A 2 -9.58 -8.20 -0.05
CA PRO A 2 -10.51 -8.65 -1.09
C PRO A 2 -10.55 -10.19 -1.21
N SER A 3 -11.56 -10.72 -1.89
CA SER A 3 -11.51 -12.05 -2.50
C SER A 3 -11.06 -11.88 -3.95
N VAL A 4 -10.01 -12.58 -4.36
CA VAL A 4 -9.33 -12.34 -5.64
C VAL A 4 -9.56 -13.52 -6.59
N ASN A 5 -9.74 -13.23 -7.89
CA ASN A 5 -9.95 -14.24 -8.95
C ASN A 5 -9.08 -13.94 -10.19
N GLY A 6 -8.95 -14.93 -11.08
CA GLY A 6 -8.03 -14.88 -12.23
C GLY A 6 -6.63 -15.42 -11.86
N ASN A 7 -5.64 -15.28 -12.74
CA ASN A 7 -4.23 -15.51 -12.40
C ASN A 7 -3.52 -14.16 -12.41
N GLY A 8 -2.76 -13.85 -11.35
CA GLY A 8 -2.05 -12.58 -11.23
C GLY A 8 -1.81 -12.15 -9.79
N ALA A 9 -1.39 -10.92 -9.58
CA ALA A 9 -1.27 -10.31 -8.26
C ALA A 9 -1.55 -8.81 -8.30
N ALA A 10 -1.74 -8.22 -7.12
CA ALA A 10 -1.64 -6.79 -6.90
C ALA A 10 -1.27 -6.53 -5.42
N ALA A 11 -0.86 -5.30 -5.11
CA ALA A 11 -0.59 -4.88 -3.74
C ALA A 11 -1.52 -3.73 -3.35
N ALA A 12 -1.98 -3.73 -2.10
CA ALA A 12 -2.70 -2.62 -1.48
C ALA A 12 -1.84 -2.05 -0.36
N TRP A 13 -1.48 -0.77 -0.44
CA TRP A 13 -0.53 -0.17 0.48
C TRP A 13 -0.81 1.30 0.73
N VAL A 14 -0.18 1.82 1.78
CA VAL A 14 -0.12 3.25 2.09
C VAL A 14 1.33 3.68 2.17
N GLY A 15 1.61 4.92 1.82
CA GLY A 15 2.98 5.38 1.67
C GLY A 15 3.17 6.88 1.86
N ILE A 16 4.45 7.25 2.01
CA ILE A 16 4.95 8.63 2.00
C ILE A 16 5.99 8.76 0.89
N ASP A 17 5.86 9.81 0.08
CA ASP A 17 6.64 10.10 -1.14
C ASP A 17 6.48 9.06 -2.26
N GLY A 18 7.20 9.18 -3.39
CA GLY A 18 7.14 8.22 -4.51
C GLY A 18 6.59 8.75 -5.82
N ASP A 19 5.64 9.68 -5.76
CA ASP A 19 5.09 10.36 -6.95
C ASP A 19 5.94 11.59 -7.32
N THR A 20 5.58 12.77 -6.82
CA THR A 20 6.31 14.01 -7.13
C THR A 20 7.68 14.08 -6.47
N PHE A 21 7.91 13.25 -5.45
CA PHE A 21 9.20 13.07 -4.80
C PHE A 21 9.73 11.64 -5.01
N ALA A 22 10.31 11.41 -6.19
CA ALA A 22 10.68 10.08 -6.67
C ALA A 22 11.98 9.49 -6.07
N THR A 23 12.63 10.13 -5.10
CA THR A 23 13.92 9.66 -4.57
C THR A 23 13.80 8.72 -3.38
N ALA A 24 12.62 8.61 -2.79
CA ALA A 24 12.35 7.76 -1.63
C ALA A 24 10.86 7.41 -1.61
N ILE A 25 10.54 6.23 -1.06
CA ILE A 25 9.19 5.83 -0.68
C ILE A 25 9.30 5.07 0.63
N LEU A 26 8.58 5.49 1.66
CA LEU A 26 8.36 4.68 2.85
C LEU A 26 6.93 4.15 2.78
N GLN A 27 6.79 2.84 2.59
CA GLN A 27 5.50 2.23 2.29
C GLN A 27 5.37 0.87 2.98
N ALA A 28 4.11 0.50 3.22
CA ALA A 28 3.78 -0.80 3.78
C ALA A 28 2.35 -1.17 3.40
N GLY A 29 2.10 -2.47 3.34
CA GLY A 29 0.79 -2.94 2.97
C GLY A 29 0.72 -4.44 2.89
N VAL A 30 -0.19 -4.87 2.05
CA VAL A 30 -0.52 -6.27 1.81
C VAL A 30 -0.46 -6.54 0.32
N PHE A 31 -0.14 -7.77 -0.04
CA PHE A 31 -0.31 -8.24 -1.41
C PHE A 31 -1.30 -9.39 -1.42
N PHE A 32 -1.84 -9.63 -2.60
CA PHE A 32 -2.63 -10.81 -2.88
C PHE A 32 -2.27 -11.32 -4.27
N SER A 33 -2.11 -12.62 -4.38
CA SER A 33 -1.83 -13.29 -5.65
C SER A 33 -2.75 -14.48 -5.84
N VAL A 34 -3.04 -14.80 -7.09
CA VAL A 34 -3.79 -15.98 -7.48
C VAL A 34 -3.00 -16.75 -8.52
N THR A 35 -2.69 -18.01 -8.20
CA THR A 35 -2.04 -18.94 -9.11
C THR A 35 -2.81 -20.25 -9.10
N ASP A 36 -3.32 -20.66 -10.26
CA ASP A 36 -4.08 -21.91 -10.43
C ASP A 36 -5.22 -22.03 -9.40
N GLU A 37 -6.04 -20.97 -9.30
CA GLU A 37 -7.18 -20.85 -8.36
C GLU A 37 -6.79 -20.81 -6.87
N THR A 38 -5.51 -20.89 -6.54
CA THR A 38 -5.01 -20.75 -5.17
C THR A 38 -4.69 -19.30 -4.88
N VAL A 39 -5.35 -18.74 -3.87
CA VAL A 39 -5.11 -17.36 -3.44
C VAL A 39 -4.11 -17.34 -2.29
N GLU A 40 -3.09 -16.51 -2.42
CA GLU A 40 -2.11 -16.21 -1.38
C GLU A 40 -2.25 -14.74 -0.95
N TYR A 41 -2.12 -14.51 0.36
CA TYR A 41 -2.10 -13.19 0.96
C TYR A 41 -0.84 -13.05 1.81
N GLY A 42 -0.21 -11.89 1.76
CA GLY A 42 0.93 -11.56 2.60
C GLY A 42 0.96 -10.09 2.95
N ALA A 43 1.87 -9.73 3.85
CA ALA A 43 2.12 -8.36 4.26
C ALA A 43 3.60 -8.03 4.06
N TRP A 44 3.90 -6.76 3.84
CA TRP A 44 5.25 -6.31 3.52
C TRP A 44 5.47 -4.86 3.95
N TYR A 45 6.74 -4.48 4.04
CA TYR A 45 7.17 -3.10 4.24
C TYR A 45 8.39 -2.79 3.37
N GLU A 46 8.59 -1.52 3.06
CA GLU A 46 9.70 -1.06 2.22
C GLU A 46 10.12 0.36 2.56
N TRP A 47 11.44 0.59 2.49
CA TRP A 47 12.00 1.93 2.30
C TRP A 47 12.79 1.95 0.99
N TRP A 48 12.15 2.36 -0.10
CA TRP A 48 12.76 2.40 -1.42
C TRP A 48 13.99 3.33 -1.42
N PRO A 49 15.14 2.94 -2.02
CA PRO A 49 15.34 1.88 -3.01
C PRO A 49 15.80 0.52 -2.45
N ASN A 50 15.69 0.26 -1.15
CA ASN A 50 15.80 -1.14 -0.70
C ASN A 50 14.62 -1.92 -1.25
N TYR A 51 14.81 -3.23 -1.47
CA TYR A 51 13.70 -4.12 -1.81
C TYR A 51 12.66 -4.17 -0.68
N ALA A 52 11.39 -4.29 -1.07
CA ALA A 52 10.32 -4.71 -0.17
C ALA A 52 10.70 -5.99 0.58
N THR A 53 10.35 -6.03 1.86
CA THR A 53 10.59 -7.18 2.73
C THR A 53 9.25 -7.76 3.18
N ASP A 54 9.03 -9.03 2.86
CA ASP A 54 7.86 -9.78 3.29
C ASP A 54 7.90 -10.01 4.80
N ILE A 55 6.74 -9.90 5.44
CA ILE A 55 6.51 -10.24 6.83
C ILE A 55 6.08 -11.71 6.88
N ASP A 56 6.71 -12.49 7.75
CA ASP A 56 6.36 -13.90 7.93
C ASP A 56 4.87 -14.05 8.31
N THR A 57 4.17 -14.95 7.63
CA THR A 57 2.74 -15.20 7.87
C THR A 57 2.46 -15.74 9.27
N ASP A 58 3.44 -16.35 9.94
CA ASP A 58 3.32 -16.77 11.34
C ASP A 58 3.31 -15.56 12.30
N ASP A 59 4.02 -14.48 11.93
CA ASP A 59 4.07 -13.24 12.69
C ASP A 59 2.86 -12.33 12.38
N PHE A 60 2.46 -12.26 11.11
CA PHE A 60 1.35 -11.46 10.64
C PHE A 60 0.50 -12.22 9.59
N PRO A 61 -0.45 -13.06 10.06
CA PRO A 61 -1.32 -13.79 9.14
C PRO A 61 -2.28 -12.83 8.46
N VAL A 62 -2.55 -13.05 7.16
CA VAL A 62 -3.51 -12.29 6.38
C VAL A 62 -4.44 -13.26 5.66
N SER A 63 -5.73 -12.97 5.65
CA SER A 63 -6.76 -13.78 4.99
C SER A 63 -7.81 -12.91 4.32
N ALA A 64 -8.52 -13.50 3.35
CA ALA A 64 -9.66 -12.86 2.71
C ALA A 64 -10.69 -12.39 3.76
N GLY A 65 -11.19 -11.16 3.62
CA GLY A 65 -12.14 -10.57 4.56
C GLY A 65 -11.51 -9.94 5.82
N ASP A 66 -10.20 -10.05 6.04
CA ASP A 66 -9.55 -9.39 7.16
C ASP A 66 -9.58 -7.85 7.02
N VAL A 67 -9.69 -7.17 8.16
CA VAL A 67 -9.53 -5.72 8.28
C VAL A 67 -8.10 -5.44 8.73
N ILE A 68 -7.34 -4.78 7.86
CA ILE A 68 -5.94 -4.44 8.10
C ILE A 68 -5.83 -2.92 8.26
N THR A 69 -5.25 -2.50 9.36
CA THR A 69 -4.84 -1.11 9.60
C THR A 69 -3.35 -0.99 9.29
N VAL A 70 -2.97 -0.01 8.49
CA VAL A 70 -1.56 0.33 8.24
C VAL A 70 -1.31 1.77 8.69
N ASN A 71 -0.28 1.97 9.50
CA ASN A 71 0.16 3.28 9.97
C ASN A 71 1.65 3.47 9.71
N ILE A 72 2.00 4.59 9.08
CA ILE A 72 3.39 4.98 8.81
C ILE A 72 3.65 6.32 9.47
N ASP A 73 4.62 6.35 10.38
CA ASP A 73 5.07 7.55 11.07
C ASP A 73 6.51 7.85 10.67
N ALA A 74 6.74 8.93 9.92
CA ALA A 74 8.08 9.42 9.61
C ALA A 74 8.51 10.43 10.68
N SER A 75 9.22 9.95 11.71
CA SER A 75 9.72 10.78 12.81
C SER A 75 10.81 11.77 12.36
N SER A 76 11.48 11.47 11.25
CA SER A 76 12.36 12.37 10.50
C SER A 76 12.35 12.00 9.01
N ASN A 77 13.12 12.73 8.19
CA ASN A 77 13.29 12.34 6.79
C ASN A 77 14.11 11.05 6.61
N SER A 78 14.73 10.52 7.66
CA SER A 78 15.61 9.34 7.59
C SER A 78 15.23 8.22 8.54
N GLU A 79 14.18 8.40 9.33
CA GLU A 79 13.70 7.43 10.33
C GLU A 79 12.17 7.37 10.26
N GLY A 80 11.62 6.16 10.34
CA GLY A 80 10.19 5.96 10.33
C GLY A 80 9.78 4.67 11.02
N ILE A 81 8.51 4.59 11.40
CA ILE A 81 7.91 3.45 12.08
C ILE A 81 6.73 2.99 11.23
N VAL A 82 6.76 1.73 10.85
CA VAL A 82 5.64 1.05 10.20
C VAL A 82 4.95 0.19 11.24
N THR A 83 3.64 0.34 11.34
CA THR A 83 2.76 -0.51 12.15
C THR A 83 1.67 -1.09 11.27
N LEU A 84 1.61 -2.41 11.17
CA LEU A 84 0.46 -3.11 10.61
C LEU A 84 -0.31 -3.79 11.74
N THR A 85 -1.63 -3.72 11.68
CA THR A 85 -2.53 -4.42 12.60
C THR A 85 -3.57 -5.16 11.80
N ASN A 86 -3.63 -6.48 11.95
CA ASN A 86 -4.76 -7.28 11.50
C ASN A 86 -5.78 -7.28 12.63
N GLU A 87 -6.77 -6.40 12.52
CA GLU A 87 -7.84 -6.22 13.50
C GLU A 87 -8.68 -7.50 13.65
N SER A 88 -8.88 -8.21 12.54
CA SER A 88 -9.65 -9.47 12.51
C SER A 88 -8.93 -10.60 13.23
N ALA A 89 -7.60 -10.68 13.13
CA ALA A 89 -6.79 -11.70 13.79
C ALA A 89 -6.25 -11.28 15.17
N GLY A 90 -6.40 -10.01 15.55
CA GLY A 90 -5.81 -9.46 16.78
C GLY A 90 -4.28 -9.50 16.79
N LYS A 91 -3.65 -9.35 15.62
CA LYS A 91 -2.19 -9.40 15.44
C LYS A 91 -1.66 -8.04 15.03
N SER A 92 -0.47 -7.70 15.52
CA SER A 92 0.20 -6.45 15.15
C SER A 92 1.68 -6.70 14.93
N PHE A 93 2.21 -6.08 13.88
CA PHE A 93 3.61 -6.06 13.53
C PHE A 93 4.09 -4.61 13.53
N VAL A 94 5.23 -4.35 14.20
CA VAL A 94 5.83 -3.02 14.29
C VAL A 94 7.29 -3.12 13.94
N ILE A 95 7.76 -2.23 13.07
CA ILE A 95 9.17 -2.14 12.70
C ILE A 95 9.63 -0.68 12.61
N ASN A 96 10.82 -0.42 13.14
CA ASN A 96 11.52 0.83 12.94
C ASN A 96 12.44 0.69 11.74
N LEU A 97 12.35 1.63 10.81
CA LEU A 97 13.13 1.65 9.58
C LEU A 97 13.99 2.90 9.55
N THR A 98 15.15 2.76 8.92
CA THR A 98 16.05 3.87 8.61
C THR A 98 16.26 3.95 7.12
N SER A 99 16.37 5.17 6.60
CA SER A 99 16.66 5.37 5.19
C SER A 99 17.97 4.66 4.80
N PRO A 100 17.99 3.89 3.70
CA PRO A 100 19.17 3.10 3.33
C PRO A 100 20.36 3.99 2.98
N THR A 101 20.11 5.18 2.43
CA THR A 101 21.16 6.14 2.07
C THR A 101 20.68 7.58 2.27
N LYS A 102 21.62 8.54 2.25
CA LYS A 102 21.26 9.97 2.24
C LYS A 102 20.52 10.44 0.99
N LEU A 103 20.58 9.68 -0.10
CA LEU A 103 19.90 10.00 -1.35
C LEU A 103 18.42 9.58 -1.32
N SER A 104 18.04 8.76 -0.34
CA SER A 104 16.69 8.20 -0.16
C SER A 104 16.02 8.75 1.10
N TYR A 105 16.40 9.96 1.53
CA TYR A 105 15.67 10.66 2.58
C TYR A 105 14.32 11.11 2.05
N LEU A 106 13.28 10.96 2.86
CA LEU A 106 11.92 11.39 2.54
C LEU A 106 11.88 12.91 2.37
N GLY A 107 11.08 13.36 1.41
CA GLY A 107 10.70 14.74 1.19
C GLY A 107 9.43 15.11 1.96
N GLY A 108 8.57 14.13 2.29
CA GLY A 108 7.29 14.33 2.95
C GLY A 108 6.32 15.15 2.10
N GLN A 109 6.35 14.98 0.78
CA GLN A 109 5.55 15.73 -0.19
C GLN A 109 4.31 14.97 -0.65
N ASN A 110 4.32 13.64 -0.58
CA ASN A 110 3.19 12.80 -0.96
C ASN A 110 2.75 11.95 0.24
N ALA A 111 1.44 11.71 0.35
CA ALA A 111 0.83 10.72 1.21
C ALA A 111 -0.26 10.02 0.39
N GLU A 112 -0.27 8.69 0.38
CA GLU A 112 -1.01 7.95 -0.64
C GLU A 112 -1.58 6.62 -0.15
N TRP A 113 -2.67 6.20 -0.81
CA TRP A 113 -3.40 4.94 -0.62
C TRP A 113 -3.58 4.31 -1.98
N ILE A 114 -2.84 3.23 -2.24
CA ILE A 114 -2.60 2.73 -3.60
C ILE A 114 -3.02 1.27 -3.72
N ILE A 115 -3.62 0.93 -4.86
CA ILE A 115 -3.54 -0.43 -5.42
C ILE A 115 -2.52 -0.39 -6.56
N GLU A 116 -1.53 -1.27 -6.51
CA GLU A 116 -0.41 -1.29 -7.46
C GLU A 116 -0.33 -2.62 -8.21
N ASP A 117 -0.15 -2.52 -9.53
CA ASP A 117 0.48 -3.58 -10.31
C ASP A 117 1.99 -3.49 -10.11
N TYR A 118 2.50 -4.23 -9.13
CA TYR A 118 3.88 -4.11 -8.70
C TYR A 118 4.84 -4.87 -9.62
N THR A 119 6.12 -4.48 -9.62
CA THR A 119 7.13 -5.20 -10.40
C THR A 119 7.69 -6.40 -9.64
N GLN A 120 7.80 -7.54 -10.32
CA GLN A 120 8.50 -8.73 -9.84
C GLN A 120 9.34 -9.34 -10.97
N ASN A 121 10.55 -9.81 -10.65
CA ASN A 121 11.45 -10.46 -11.63
C ASN A 121 11.76 -9.59 -12.89
N GLY A 122 11.74 -8.26 -12.74
CA GLY A 122 12.09 -7.31 -13.80
C GLY A 122 10.95 -6.90 -14.74
N GLY A 123 9.70 -7.25 -14.42
CA GLY A 123 8.51 -6.78 -15.13
C GLY A 123 7.31 -6.64 -14.18
N LEU A 124 6.22 -6.08 -14.67
CA LEU A 124 4.94 -6.08 -13.95
C LEU A 124 4.46 -7.52 -13.76
N VAL A 125 3.82 -7.78 -12.62
CA VAL A 125 3.09 -9.03 -12.44
C VAL A 125 1.88 -9.06 -13.38
N PRO A 126 1.33 -10.23 -13.75
CA PRO A 126 -0.01 -10.25 -14.33
C PRO A 126 -0.98 -9.63 -13.32
N LEU A 127 -1.79 -8.67 -13.73
CA LEU A 127 -2.70 -7.99 -12.82
C LEU A 127 -3.87 -8.89 -12.41
N ALA A 128 -4.03 -9.15 -11.11
CA ALA A 128 -5.17 -9.92 -10.61
C ALA A 128 -6.46 -9.09 -10.58
N ASN A 129 -7.62 -9.74 -10.69
CA ASN A 129 -8.89 -9.09 -10.41
C ASN A 129 -9.21 -9.23 -8.91
N TRP A 130 -9.06 -8.13 -8.16
CA TRP A 130 -9.35 -8.06 -6.73
C TRP A 130 -10.81 -7.70 -6.39
N GLY A 131 -11.66 -7.49 -7.39
CA GLY A 131 -12.97 -6.88 -7.18
C GLY A 131 -12.80 -5.44 -6.70
N THR A 132 -12.99 -5.18 -5.41
CA THR A 132 -12.88 -3.85 -4.82
C THR A 132 -12.13 -3.90 -3.49
N VAL A 133 -11.21 -2.97 -3.30
CA VAL A 133 -10.59 -2.65 -2.01
C VAL A 133 -11.03 -1.25 -1.61
N THR A 134 -11.41 -1.09 -0.34
CA THR A 134 -11.74 0.23 0.22
C THR A 134 -10.76 0.53 1.34
N PHE A 135 -10.05 1.65 1.22
CA PHE A 135 -9.33 2.24 2.34
C PHE A 135 -10.32 3.11 3.12
N VAL A 136 -10.48 2.80 4.41
CA VAL A 136 -11.33 3.56 5.32
C VAL A 136 -10.49 4.18 6.42
N ASN A 137 -11.00 5.25 7.03
CA ASN A 137 -10.25 6.07 7.99
C ASN A 137 -8.91 6.57 7.41
N ALA A 138 -8.90 6.82 6.09
CA ALA A 138 -7.74 7.41 5.42
C ALA A 138 -7.49 8.82 5.99
N SER A 139 -6.29 9.05 6.50
CA SER A 139 -5.84 10.38 6.93
C SER A 139 -4.33 10.48 6.82
N ALA A 140 -3.83 11.64 6.45
CA ALA A 140 -2.42 12.01 6.53
C ALA A 140 -2.22 13.15 7.52
N SER A 141 -1.00 13.29 8.05
CA SER A 141 -0.64 14.42 8.91
C SER A 141 0.63 15.09 8.42
N THR A 142 0.64 16.42 8.46
CA THR A 142 1.83 17.21 8.14
C THR A 142 2.70 17.43 9.38
N SER A 143 3.95 17.84 9.19
CA SER A 143 4.85 18.21 10.29
C SER A 143 4.36 19.40 11.14
N ALA A 144 3.39 20.16 10.63
CA ALA A 144 2.69 21.21 11.37
C ALA A 144 1.49 20.69 12.19
N ASN A 145 1.28 19.37 12.26
CA ASN A 145 0.14 18.69 12.88
C ASN A 145 -1.23 19.05 12.28
N ASN A 146 -1.26 19.49 11.01
CA ASN A 146 -2.51 19.54 10.27
C ASN A 146 -2.84 18.14 9.75
N THR A 147 -4.08 17.70 9.99
CA THR A 147 -4.64 16.49 9.39
C THR A 147 -5.22 16.81 8.03
N LEU A 148 -4.91 15.96 7.05
CA LEU A 148 -5.44 16.01 5.69
C LEU A 148 -6.23 14.72 5.44
N GLY A 149 -7.40 14.86 4.82
CA GLY A 149 -8.16 13.75 4.29
C GLY A 149 -7.94 13.59 2.78
N LEU A 150 -8.96 13.08 2.10
CA LEU A 150 -8.94 12.75 0.68
C LEU A 150 -9.60 13.78 -0.21
N GLU A 151 -10.27 14.81 0.32
CA GLU A 151 -11.08 15.76 -0.49
C GLU A 151 -10.30 16.39 -1.66
N ASP A 152 -9.01 16.68 -1.47
CA ASP A 152 -8.11 17.27 -2.48
C ASP A 152 -7.12 16.26 -3.08
N ALA A 153 -7.32 14.95 -2.85
CA ALA A 153 -6.40 13.92 -3.34
C ALA A 153 -6.42 13.82 -4.87
N THR A 154 -5.23 13.62 -5.46
CA THR A 154 -5.13 13.30 -6.89
C THR A 154 -5.52 11.84 -7.10
N ILE A 155 -6.37 11.60 -8.10
CA ILE A 155 -6.79 10.24 -8.47
C ILE A 155 -5.89 9.72 -9.58
N PHE A 156 -5.35 8.52 -9.36
CA PHE A 156 -4.64 7.74 -10.37
C PHE A 156 -5.38 6.43 -10.62
N ASP A 157 -5.56 6.08 -11.89
CA ASP A 157 -6.01 4.75 -12.32
C ASP A 157 -4.88 4.02 -13.03
N ILE A 158 -4.86 2.69 -12.91
CA ILE A 158 -3.95 1.85 -13.69
C ILE A 158 -4.46 1.83 -15.13
N GLU A 159 -3.60 2.21 -16.07
CA GLU A 159 -3.84 2.08 -17.51
C GLU A 159 -2.80 1.13 -18.12
N GLN A 160 -3.26 0.09 -18.83
CA GLN A 160 -2.38 -0.84 -19.55
C GLN A 160 -2.88 -1.03 -20.97
N TYR A 161 -1.97 -0.97 -21.94
CA TYR A 161 -2.31 -1.17 -23.35
C TYR A 161 -3.45 -0.26 -23.87
N ASN A 162 -3.56 0.95 -23.31
CA ASN A 162 -4.64 1.94 -23.52
C ASN A 162 -6.02 1.53 -22.97
N ASP A 163 -6.07 0.53 -22.10
CA ASP A 163 -7.27 0.14 -21.36
C ASP A 163 -7.13 0.55 -19.89
N ILE A 164 -8.18 1.18 -19.36
CA ILE A 164 -8.29 1.52 -17.94
C ILE A 164 -8.63 0.25 -17.17
N MET A 165 -7.76 -0.11 -16.23
CA MET A 165 -7.83 -1.35 -15.44
C MET A 165 -8.44 -1.14 -14.06
N THR A 166 -8.57 0.11 -13.61
CA THR A 166 -9.14 0.45 -12.31
C THR A 166 -10.16 1.58 -12.39
N PHE A 167 -11.03 1.62 -11.39
CA PHE A 167 -11.87 2.77 -11.09
C PHE A 167 -11.68 3.17 -9.63
N VAL A 168 -11.05 4.33 -9.41
CA VAL A 168 -10.91 4.95 -8.10
C VAL A 168 -12.08 5.91 -7.83
N THR A 169 -12.71 5.76 -6.66
CA THR A 169 -13.80 6.64 -6.19
C THR A 169 -13.50 7.11 -4.77
N ILE A 170 -13.39 8.42 -4.57
CA ILE A 170 -13.34 9.02 -3.24
C ILE A 170 -14.78 9.07 -2.71
N ASP A 171 -15.10 8.18 -1.77
CA ASP A 171 -16.44 8.03 -1.20
C ASP A 171 -16.72 9.11 -0.14
N SER A 172 -15.68 9.54 0.57
CA SER A 172 -15.70 10.62 1.56
C SER A 172 -14.27 11.15 1.80
N ASP A 173 -14.13 12.20 2.61
CA ASP A 173 -12.82 12.73 3.01
C ASP A 173 -11.92 11.71 3.75
N SER A 174 -12.46 10.56 4.18
CA SER A 174 -11.70 9.50 4.85
C SER A 174 -11.90 8.11 4.26
N SER A 175 -12.50 8.01 3.07
CA SER A 175 -12.76 6.74 2.40
C SER A 175 -12.53 6.81 0.90
N VAL A 176 -11.77 5.86 0.36
CA VAL A 176 -11.56 5.66 -1.09
C VAL A 176 -11.75 4.20 -1.44
N SER A 177 -12.55 3.94 -2.47
CA SER A 177 -12.78 2.62 -3.05
C SER A 177 -12.06 2.51 -4.39
N ILE A 178 -11.29 1.43 -4.57
CA ILE A 178 -10.50 1.14 -5.76
C ILE A 178 -10.96 -0.22 -6.31
N SER A 179 -11.64 -0.20 -7.45
CA SER A 179 -12.18 -1.41 -8.08
C SER A 179 -11.38 -1.78 -9.33
N TYR A 180 -11.22 -3.08 -9.57
CA TYR A 180 -10.78 -3.60 -10.87
C TYR A 180 -11.89 -3.39 -11.92
N ALA A 181 -11.52 -3.04 -13.15
CA ALA A 181 -12.44 -2.68 -14.24
C ALA A 181 -13.14 -3.88 -14.92
#